data_AF-W0V6E1-F1
#
_entry.id   AF-W0V6E1-F1
#
_cell.length_a   1.000
_cell.length_b   1.000
_cell.length_c   1.000
_cell.angle_alpha   90.00
_cell.angle_beta   90.00
_cell.angle_gamma   90.00
#
_symmetry.space_group_name_H-M   'P 1'
#
loop_
_entity.id
_entity.type
_entity.pdbx_description
1 polymer ?
#
loop_
_entity_poly.entity_id
_entity_poly.type
_entity_poly.pdbx_seq_one_letter_code
_entity_poly.pdbx_strand_id
1 'polypeptide(L)'
;MNRRLLDYMPVMEIPDQPGLADAGETARLDDESEMVLGAQLLEVRNPAQLDLFLSGLVADTGAGAAALSGTPLGGALLQALRRAALAVLPIRGAPAEALKNRAATIFGLELEGLSPEDKEFELARHLVRFAGAVAGDVANNVAKSSRAGGDRPRRQVQAALLDAARSHAPGLLGLGQVRLRGRPGAGRWQRQGSHIVVLDG
;
A
#
# COMPACT_ATOMS: atom_id res chain seq x y z
N MET A 1 -5.79 59.81 -41.44
CA MET A 1 -4.40 59.33 -41.41
C MET A 1 -4.35 57.93 -40.82
N ASN A 2 -3.72 57.01 -41.54
CA ASN A 2 -3.34 55.68 -41.06
C ASN A 2 -2.40 55.78 -39.85
N ARG A 3 -2.66 55.00 -38.80
CA ARG A 3 -1.59 54.48 -37.95
C ARG A 3 -2.00 53.14 -37.34
N ARG A 4 -1.79 52.08 -38.13
CA ARG A 4 -1.54 50.72 -37.64
C ARG A 4 -0.36 50.79 -36.65
N LEU A 5 -0.66 50.72 -35.37
CA LEU A 5 0.20 50.11 -34.35
C LEU A 5 -0.60 48.88 -33.94
N LEU A 6 -0.62 47.81 -34.73
CA LEU A 6 0.27 46.67 -34.48
C LEU A 6 0.52 46.53 -32.98
N ASP A 7 -0.51 46.04 -32.29
CA ASP A 7 -0.42 45.30 -31.05
C ASP A 7 0.52 44.10 -31.29
N TYR A 8 1.82 44.38 -31.33
CA TYR A 8 2.83 43.36 -31.16
C TYR A 8 2.89 43.07 -29.67
N MET A 9 2.04 42.15 -29.24
CA MET A 9 2.27 41.34 -28.05
C MET A 9 3.39 40.37 -28.44
N PRO A 10 4.64 40.53 -27.96
CA PRO A 10 5.56 39.41 -28.03
C PRO A 10 4.92 38.31 -27.19
N VAL A 11 4.45 37.25 -27.85
CA VAL A 11 4.32 35.95 -27.18
C VAL A 11 5.75 35.64 -26.77
N MET A 12 6.04 35.85 -25.49
CA MET A 12 7.19 35.21 -24.86
C MET A 12 6.94 33.72 -25.10
N GLU A 13 7.65 33.16 -26.07
CA GLU A 13 7.80 31.74 -26.22
C GLU A 13 8.40 31.30 -24.90
N ILE A 14 7.54 30.85 -23.98
CA ILE A 14 7.97 30.15 -22.79
C ILE A 14 8.70 28.95 -23.38
N PRO A 15 10.04 28.86 -23.28
CA PRO A 15 10.72 27.67 -23.74
C PRO A 15 10.01 26.53 -23.04
N ASP A 16 9.60 25.53 -23.81
CA ASP A 16 9.00 24.31 -23.32
C ASP A 16 9.92 23.80 -22.20
N GLN A 17 9.60 24.16 -20.95
CA GLN A 17 10.41 23.84 -19.79
C GLN A 17 9.94 22.44 -19.41
N PRO A 18 10.72 21.39 -19.67
CA PRO A 18 10.34 20.03 -19.36
C PRO A 18 10.51 19.80 -17.85
N GLY A 19 9.72 20.49 -17.04
CA GLY A 19 9.89 20.48 -15.58
C GLY A 19 8.84 21.23 -14.76
N LEU A 20 7.88 21.93 -15.38
CA LEU A 20 6.81 22.61 -14.64
C LEU A 20 5.49 21.81 -14.56
N ALA A 21 5.43 20.61 -15.14
CA ALA A 21 4.27 19.72 -15.08
C ALA A 21 4.36 18.65 -13.97
N ASP A 22 5.49 18.48 -13.28
CA ASP A 22 5.75 17.26 -12.50
C ASP A 22 5.85 17.47 -10.98
N ALA A 23 5.57 18.66 -10.47
CA ALA A 23 5.66 18.94 -9.03
C ALA A 23 4.57 18.25 -8.16
N GLY A 24 3.76 17.36 -8.76
CA GLY A 24 2.76 16.53 -8.09
C GLY A 24 2.90 15.02 -8.32
N GLU A 25 3.87 14.57 -9.12
CA GLU A 25 3.99 13.16 -9.55
C GLU A 25 5.16 12.43 -8.89
N THR A 26 5.76 13.00 -7.85
CA THR A 26 6.96 12.44 -7.18
C THR A 26 6.66 11.42 -6.07
N ALA A 27 5.44 10.89 -5.98
CA ALA A 27 5.06 9.91 -4.95
C ALA A 27 4.51 8.59 -5.49
N ARG A 28 4.45 8.42 -6.82
CA ARG A 28 3.97 7.20 -7.45
C ARG A 28 5.16 6.44 -8.03
N LEU A 29 5.30 5.17 -7.67
CA LEU A 29 6.21 4.28 -8.37
C LEU A 29 5.77 4.22 -9.83
N ASP A 30 6.71 4.43 -10.75
CA ASP A 30 6.45 4.21 -12.17
C ASP A 30 6.34 2.70 -12.45
N ASP A 31 5.69 2.35 -13.57
CA ASP A 31 5.40 0.96 -13.91
C ASP A 31 6.67 0.10 -14.10
N GLU A 32 7.79 0.69 -14.56
CA GLU A 32 9.05 -0.01 -14.75
C GLU A 32 9.72 -0.32 -13.40
N SER A 33 9.75 0.66 -12.49
CA SER A 33 10.21 0.47 -11.11
C SER A 33 9.38 -0.58 -10.38
N GLU A 34 8.05 -0.59 -10.55
CA GLU A 34 7.18 -1.62 -9.97
C GLU A 34 7.51 -3.02 -10.48
N MET A 35 7.78 -3.15 -11.78
CA MET A 35 8.17 -4.42 -12.41
C MET A 35 9.48 -4.95 -11.83
N VAL A 36 10.50 -4.07 -11.74
CA VAL A 36 11.82 -4.39 -11.22
C VAL A 36 11.78 -4.76 -9.73
N LEU A 37 11.09 -3.98 -8.92
CA LEU A 37 10.91 -4.25 -7.49
C LEU A 37 10.06 -5.50 -7.24
N GLY A 38 9.07 -5.78 -8.09
CA GLY A 38 8.29 -7.01 -8.06
C GLY A 38 9.16 -8.24 -8.29
N ALA A 39 10.06 -8.19 -9.27
CA ALA A 39 11.02 -9.26 -9.52
C ALA A 39 11.98 -9.47 -8.33
N GLN A 40 12.56 -8.38 -7.81
CA GLN A 40 13.44 -8.42 -6.64
C GLN A 40 12.75 -9.00 -5.39
N LEU A 41 11.47 -8.70 -5.21
CA LEU A 41 10.69 -9.23 -4.09
C LEU A 41 10.54 -10.75 -4.16
N LEU A 42 10.41 -11.34 -5.35
CA LEU A 42 10.37 -12.80 -5.53
C LEU A 42 11.70 -13.47 -5.19
N GLU A 43 12.82 -12.75 -5.29
CA GLU A 43 14.14 -13.24 -4.88
C GLU A 43 14.34 -13.24 -3.35
N VAL A 44 13.41 -12.67 -2.57
CA VAL A 44 13.47 -12.64 -1.11
C VAL A 44 13.14 -14.02 -0.54
N ARG A 45 14.17 -14.70 0.00
CA ARG A 45 14.06 -16.08 0.50
C ARG A 45 13.85 -16.18 2.00
N ASN A 46 14.09 -15.09 2.74
CA ASN A 46 14.00 -15.11 4.20
C ASN A 46 13.54 -13.77 4.79
N PRO A 47 13.10 -13.76 6.05
CA PRO A 47 12.59 -12.55 6.70
C PRO A 47 13.61 -11.42 6.86
N ALA A 48 14.91 -11.69 6.88
CA ALA A 48 15.94 -10.66 6.99
C ALA A 48 16.11 -9.93 5.64
N GLN A 49 16.12 -10.69 4.53
CA GLN A 49 16.09 -10.13 3.17
C GLN A 49 14.83 -9.30 2.94
N LEU A 50 13.67 -9.73 3.48
CA LEU A 50 12.43 -8.96 3.39
C LEU A 50 12.57 -7.59 4.06
N ASP A 51 13.20 -7.51 5.24
CA ASP A 51 13.41 -6.23 5.91
C ASP A 51 14.32 -5.31 5.10
N LEU A 52 15.40 -5.85 4.53
CA LEU A 52 16.31 -5.09 3.70
C LEU A 52 15.58 -4.55 2.46
N PHE A 53 14.82 -5.40 1.77
CA PHE A 53 13.99 -5.01 0.63
C PHE A 53 13.01 -3.89 1.01
N LEU A 54 12.23 -4.07 2.08
CA LEU A 54 11.25 -3.07 2.52
C LEU A 54 11.92 -1.76 2.96
N SER A 55 13.11 -1.82 3.55
CA SER A 55 13.86 -0.62 3.92
C SER A 55 14.34 0.16 2.70
N GLY A 56 14.80 -0.54 1.65
CA GLY A 56 15.16 0.07 0.37
C GLY A 56 13.94 0.69 -0.31
N LEU A 57 12.85 -0.08 -0.44
CA LEU A 57 11.60 0.40 -1.02
C LEU A 57 11.08 1.66 -0.31
N VAL A 58 11.10 1.70 1.03
CA VAL A 58 10.73 2.91 1.77
C VAL A 58 11.70 4.06 1.48
N ALA A 59 13.00 3.81 1.47
CA ALA A 59 14.00 4.84 1.18
C ALA A 59 13.84 5.47 -0.21
N ASP A 60 13.38 4.70 -1.19
CA ASP A 60 13.24 5.10 -2.59
C ASP A 60 11.91 5.81 -2.91
N THR A 61 10.95 5.83 -1.97
CA THR A 61 9.60 6.41 -2.19
C THR A 61 9.51 7.95 -2.23
N GLY A 62 10.65 8.65 -2.28
CA GLY A 62 10.71 10.07 -2.58
C GLY A 62 11.12 11.00 -1.43
N ALA A 63 10.98 12.31 -1.66
CA ALA A 63 11.44 13.34 -0.75
C ALA A 63 10.73 13.25 0.62
N GLY A 64 11.50 12.96 1.68
CA GLY A 64 10.99 12.76 3.04
C GLY A 64 11.11 11.32 3.55
N ALA A 65 11.32 10.34 2.67
CA ALA A 65 11.61 8.97 3.05
C ALA A 65 12.87 8.85 3.93
N ALA A 66 13.92 9.61 3.59
CA ALA A 66 15.15 9.70 4.38
C ALA A 66 14.89 10.17 5.83
N ALA A 67 13.84 10.97 6.06
CA ALA A 67 13.46 11.43 7.40
C ALA A 67 12.73 10.35 8.21
N LEU A 68 12.30 9.25 7.59
CA LEU A 68 11.68 8.12 8.28
C LEU A 68 12.74 7.18 8.89
N SER A 69 13.92 7.11 8.27
CA SER A 69 15.02 6.24 8.69
C SER A 69 15.45 6.52 10.13
N GLY A 70 15.53 5.47 10.96
CA GLY A 70 15.93 5.58 12.37
C GLY A 70 14.88 6.20 13.30
N THR A 71 13.66 6.50 12.83
CA THR A 71 12.59 7.08 13.64
C THR A 71 11.58 6.04 14.13
N PRO A 72 10.83 6.31 15.22
CA PRO A 72 9.70 5.46 15.63
C PRO A 72 8.61 5.30 14.56
N LEU A 73 8.47 6.30 13.67
CA LEU A 73 7.53 6.25 12.56
C LEU A 73 7.99 5.32 11.45
N GLY A 74 9.26 5.43 11.02
CA GLY A 74 9.84 4.49 10.05
C GLY A 74 9.82 3.05 10.57
N GLY A 75 10.14 2.85 11.86
CA GLY A 75 10.04 1.52 12.49
C GLY A 75 8.61 0.96 12.51
N ALA A 76 7.60 1.81 12.78
CA ALA A 76 6.19 1.41 12.72
C ALA A 76 5.74 1.08 11.29
N LEU A 77 6.20 1.86 10.30
CA LEU A 77 5.92 1.64 8.88
C LEU A 77 6.50 0.30 8.42
N LEU A 78 7.79 0.04 8.65
CA LEU A 78 8.44 -1.21 8.26
C LEU A 78 7.78 -2.42 8.92
N GLN A 79 7.45 -2.33 10.22
CA GLN A 79 6.74 -3.40 10.91
C GLN A 79 5.37 -3.69 10.26
N ALA A 80 4.64 -2.65 9.85
CA ALA A 80 3.34 -2.83 9.22
C ALA A 80 3.45 -3.42 7.82
N LEU A 81 4.36 -2.91 6.99
CA LEU A 81 4.63 -3.43 5.65
C LEU A 81 5.09 -4.89 5.69
N ARG A 82 5.98 -5.24 6.64
CA ARG A 82 6.40 -6.63 6.88
C ARG A 82 5.21 -7.54 7.14
N ARG A 83 4.26 -7.13 7.99
CA ARG A 83 3.06 -7.93 8.29
C ARG A 83 2.16 -8.09 7.07
N ALA A 84 2.01 -7.04 6.26
CA ALA A 84 1.27 -7.09 5.02
C ALA A 84 1.91 -8.07 4.03
N ALA A 85 3.22 -7.96 3.81
CA ALA A 85 3.98 -8.85 2.93
C ALA A 85 3.88 -10.32 3.36
N LEU A 86 4.08 -10.62 4.64
CA LEU A 86 3.96 -11.99 5.17
C LEU A 86 2.53 -12.56 5.10
N ALA A 87 1.52 -11.71 4.97
CA ALA A 87 0.13 -12.15 4.83
C ALA A 87 -0.25 -12.52 3.38
N VAL A 88 0.59 -12.18 2.39
CA VAL A 88 0.33 -12.40 0.97
C VAL A 88 1.42 -13.19 0.25
N LEU A 89 2.67 -13.18 0.76
CA LEU A 89 3.79 -13.92 0.18
C LEU A 89 4.11 -15.19 0.96
N PRO A 90 4.44 -16.31 0.28
CA PRO A 90 4.82 -17.57 0.91
C PRO A 90 6.26 -17.52 1.44
N ILE A 91 6.58 -16.55 2.29
CA ILE A 91 7.89 -16.43 2.93
C ILE A 91 7.89 -17.39 4.13
N ARG A 92 8.50 -18.57 3.95
CA ARG A 92 8.59 -19.74 4.85
C ARG A 92 7.55 -20.84 4.61
N GLY A 93 7.72 -21.63 3.54
CA GLY A 93 7.14 -22.97 3.41
C GLY A 93 5.61 -23.09 3.61
N ALA A 94 4.88 -21.96 3.56
CA ALA A 94 3.44 -21.93 3.68
C ALA A 94 2.82 -22.55 2.42
N PRO A 95 1.65 -23.22 2.52
CA PRO A 95 0.97 -23.76 1.36
C PRO A 95 0.66 -22.63 0.37
N ALA A 96 1.42 -22.59 -0.73
CA ALA A 96 1.52 -21.45 -1.63
C ALA A 96 0.15 -21.07 -2.24
N GLU A 97 -0.65 -22.06 -2.64
CA GLU A 97 -1.90 -21.83 -3.36
C GLU A 97 -3.00 -21.16 -2.51
N ALA A 98 -3.20 -21.58 -1.26
CA ALA A 98 -4.20 -20.96 -0.39
C ALA A 98 -3.84 -19.49 -0.07
N LEU A 99 -2.54 -19.20 0.03
CA LEU A 99 -2.05 -17.86 0.28
C LEU A 99 -2.19 -16.97 -0.96
N LYS A 100 -1.87 -17.49 -2.15
CA LYS A 100 -2.05 -16.80 -3.43
C LYS A 100 -3.52 -16.43 -3.67
N ASN A 101 -4.45 -17.35 -3.44
CA ASN A 101 -5.89 -17.08 -3.62
C ASN A 101 -6.39 -15.98 -2.67
N ARG A 102 -5.90 -16.00 -1.42
CA ARG A 102 -6.21 -14.95 -0.45
C ARG A 102 -5.59 -13.61 -0.86
N ALA A 103 -4.36 -13.61 -1.34
CA ALA A 103 -3.68 -12.42 -1.81
C ALA A 103 -4.39 -11.82 -3.04
N ALA A 104 -4.81 -12.65 -3.99
CA ALA A 104 -5.62 -12.24 -5.14
C ALA A 104 -6.92 -11.56 -4.69
N THR A 105 -7.63 -12.16 -3.72
CA THR A 105 -8.84 -11.55 -3.14
C THR A 105 -8.56 -10.22 -2.45
N ILE A 106 -7.42 -10.11 -1.75
CA ILE A 106 -6.99 -8.88 -1.07
C ILE A 106 -6.76 -7.75 -2.08
N PHE A 107 -6.04 -8.04 -3.16
CA PHE A 107 -5.68 -7.07 -4.19
C PHE A 107 -6.77 -6.89 -5.26
N GLY A 108 -7.82 -7.73 -5.27
CA GLY A 108 -8.87 -7.70 -6.29
C GLY A 108 -8.38 -8.18 -7.66
N LEU A 109 -7.45 -9.13 -7.67
CA LEU A 109 -6.82 -9.64 -8.89
C LEU A 109 -7.52 -10.89 -9.42
N GLU A 110 -7.69 -10.91 -10.73
CA GLU A 110 -8.10 -12.10 -11.47
C GLU A 110 -6.84 -12.83 -11.96
N LEU A 111 -6.49 -13.90 -11.26
CA LEU A 111 -5.30 -14.70 -11.54
C LEU A 111 -5.63 -15.97 -12.36
N GLU A 112 -6.81 -16.02 -12.96
CA GLU A 112 -7.26 -17.16 -13.77
C GLU A 112 -6.51 -17.18 -15.11
N GLY A 113 -6.20 -18.38 -15.62
CA GLY A 113 -5.50 -18.52 -16.91
C GLY A 113 -4.00 -18.18 -16.91
N LEU A 114 -3.47 -17.54 -15.86
CA LEU A 114 -2.03 -17.27 -15.72
C LEU A 114 -1.24 -18.52 -15.32
N SER A 115 0.05 -18.56 -15.70
CA SER A 115 0.99 -19.55 -15.18
C SER A 115 1.23 -19.35 -13.67
N PRO A 116 1.60 -20.39 -12.90
CA PRO A 116 1.91 -20.24 -11.48
C PRO A 116 2.93 -19.13 -11.19
N GLU A 117 3.93 -18.98 -12.06
CA GLU A 117 5.00 -17.98 -11.97
C GLU A 117 4.46 -16.56 -12.24
N ASP A 118 3.64 -16.39 -13.27
CA ASP A 118 3.04 -15.09 -13.59
C ASP A 118 2.10 -14.61 -12.48
N LYS A 119 1.38 -15.53 -11.83
CA LYS A 119 0.54 -15.22 -10.66
C LYS A 119 1.36 -14.68 -9.50
N GLU A 120 2.51 -15.29 -9.23
CA GLU A 120 3.41 -14.83 -8.16
C GLU A 120 3.97 -13.45 -8.47
N PHE A 121 4.35 -13.21 -9.73
CA PHE A 121 4.83 -11.92 -10.18
C PHE A 121 3.79 -10.81 -10.07
N GLU A 122 2.56 -11.05 -10.52
CA GLU A 122 1.46 -10.08 -10.41
C GLU A 122 1.13 -9.73 -8.96
N LEU A 123 1.16 -10.72 -8.07
CA LEU A 123 0.98 -10.51 -6.64
C LEU A 123 2.13 -9.68 -6.03
N ALA A 124 3.37 -9.98 -6.41
CA ALA A 124 4.53 -9.24 -5.95
C ALA A 124 4.48 -7.77 -6.41
N ARG A 125 4.13 -7.53 -7.67
CA ARG A 125 3.97 -6.17 -8.23
C ARG A 125 2.90 -5.38 -7.48
N HIS A 126 1.73 -5.97 -7.22
CA HIS A 126 0.66 -5.29 -6.49
C HIS A 126 1.01 -5.02 -5.02
N LEU A 127 1.76 -5.91 -4.38
CA LEU A 127 2.27 -5.66 -3.04
C LEU A 127 3.27 -4.49 -3.03
N VAL A 128 4.17 -4.41 -4.00
CA VAL A 128 5.11 -3.30 -4.17
C VAL A 128 4.38 -1.98 -4.38
N ARG A 129 3.40 -1.95 -5.29
CA ARG A 129 2.54 -0.79 -5.54
C ARG A 129 1.84 -0.32 -4.26
N PHE A 130 1.22 -1.25 -3.52
CA PHE A 130 0.58 -0.95 -2.25
C PHE A 130 1.58 -0.42 -1.21
N ALA A 131 2.73 -1.06 -1.06
CA ALA A 131 3.75 -0.65 -0.09
C ALA A 131 4.33 0.74 -0.43
N GLY A 132 4.56 1.01 -1.72
CA GLY A 132 5.04 2.30 -2.21
C GLY A 132 4.04 3.42 -1.91
N ALA A 133 2.75 3.19 -2.18
CA ALA A 133 1.69 4.16 -1.86
C ALA A 133 1.65 4.48 -0.35
N VAL A 134 1.70 3.46 0.50
CA VAL A 134 1.71 3.65 1.97
C VAL A 134 2.94 4.43 2.43
N ALA A 135 4.12 4.10 1.90
CA ALA A 135 5.37 4.75 2.25
C ALA A 135 5.40 6.22 1.79
N GLY A 136 4.99 6.47 0.54
CA GLY A 136 4.86 7.81 -0.02
C GLY A 136 3.88 8.69 0.77
N ASP A 137 2.72 8.15 1.14
CA ASP A 137 1.75 8.87 1.99
C ASP A 137 2.34 9.24 3.34
N VAL A 138 3.04 8.30 4.00
CA VAL A 138 3.68 8.58 5.29
C VAL A 138 4.78 9.63 5.14
N ALA A 139 5.64 9.53 4.13
CA ALA A 139 6.72 10.49 3.87
C ALA A 139 6.17 11.90 3.59
N ASN A 140 5.14 12.00 2.74
CA ASN A 140 4.47 13.25 2.41
C ASN A 140 3.80 13.89 3.64
N ASN A 141 3.17 13.08 4.49
CA ASN A 141 2.56 13.56 5.72
C ASN A 141 3.61 14.05 6.72
N VAL A 142 4.77 13.42 6.82
CA VAL A 142 5.88 13.92 7.65
C VAL A 142 6.35 15.29 7.17
N ALA A 143 6.58 15.46 5.86
CA ALA A 143 6.99 16.74 5.28
C ALA A 143 5.99 17.87 5.56
N LYS A 144 4.70 17.54 5.63
CA LYS A 144 3.61 18.49 5.96
C LYS A 144 3.46 18.71 7.47
N SER A 145 3.68 17.67 8.29
CA SER A 145 3.39 17.63 9.73
C SER A 145 4.53 18.15 10.61
N SER A 146 5.69 18.50 10.06
CA SER A 146 6.72 19.29 10.78
C SER A 146 6.17 20.60 11.39
N ARG A 147 4.94 20.99 11.02
CA ARG A 147 4.20 22.17 11.49
C ARG A 147 3.07 21.86 12.50
N ALA A 148 2.70 20.60 12.77
CA ALA A 148 1.56 20.24 13.62
C ALA A 148 1.88 19.06 14.56
N GLY A 149 1.73 19.27 15.87
CA GLY A 149 2.25 18.38 16.90
C GLY A 149 1.63 16.97 16.96
N GLY A 150 2.48 16.00 17.30
CA GLY A 150 2.17 14.96 18.29
C GLY A 150 1.32 13.76 17.88
N ASP A 151 1.02 13.54 16.60
CA ASP A 151 0.30 12.32 16.22
C ASP A 151 1.16 11.05 16.46
N ARG A 152 0.55 10.04 17.08
CA ARG A 152 1.27 8.81 17.44
C ARG A 152 1.68 8.05 16.16
N PRO A 153 2.94 7.60 16.04
CA PRO A 153 3.47 6.92 14.84
C PRO A 153 2.55 5.83 14.25
N ARG A 154 1.97 4.99 15.11
CA ARG A 154 1.06 3.92 14.68
C ARG A 154 -0.21 4.43 14.01
N ARG A 155 -0.78 5.55 14.45
CA ARG A 155 -2.01 6.11 13.87
C ARG A 155 -1.76 6.66 12.48
N GLN A 156 -0.64 7.33 12.26
CA GLN A 156 -0.26 7.84 10.94
C GLN A 156 -0.08 6.71 9.93
N VAL A 157 0.67 5.66 10.30
CA VAL A 157 0.84 4.46 9.45
C VAL A 157 -0.51 3.78 9.19
N GLN A 158 -1.37 3.67 10.20
CA GLN A 158 -2.69 3.06 10.03
C GLN A 158 -3.60 3.87 9.08
N ALA A 159 -3.54 5.20 9.12
CA ALA A 159 -4.27 6.05 8.20
C ALA A 159 -3.79 5.87 6.76
N ALA A 160 -2.47 5.86 6.53
CA ALA A 160 -1.89 5.61 5.21
C ALA A 160 -2.22 4.21 4.67
N LEU A 161 -2.19 3.18 5.52
CA LEU A 161 -2.63 1.83 5.15
C LEU A 161 -4.09 1.78 4.70
N LEU A 162 -4.97 2.48 5.41
CA LEU A 162 -6.39 2.53 5.07
C LEU A 162 -6.63 3.26 3.76
N ASP A 163 -5.87 4.32 3.48
CA ASP A 163 -6.01 5.08 2.24
C ASP A 163 -5.51 4.28 1.03
N ALA A 164 -4.28 3.76 1.11
CA ALA A 164 -3.72 2.89 0.08
C ALA A 164 -4.57 1.63 -0.16
N ALA A 165 -5.20 1.07 0.88
CA ALA A 165 -6.05 -0.10 0.75
C ALA A 165 -7.31 0.16 -0.09
N ARG A 166 -7.85 1.39 -0.10
CA ARG A 166 -9.01 1.72 -0.95
C ARG A 166 -8.71 1.59 -2.43
N SER A 167 -7.49 1.94 -2.83
CA SER A 167 -7.08 1.99 -4.23
C SER A 167 -6.39 0.71 -4.69
N HIS A 168 -5.59 0.09 -3.83
CA HIS A 168 -4.68 -0.99 -4.24
C HIS A 168 -5.00 -2.34 -3.61
N ALA A 169 -5.73 -2.38 -2.49
CA ALA A 169 -6.01 -3.63 -1.78
C ALA A 169 -7.42 -3.64 -1.15
N PRO A 170 -8.48 -3.49 -1.97
CA PRO A 170 -9.85 -3.28 -1.48
C PRO A 170 -10.37 -4.44 -0.63
N GLY A 171 -9.88 -5.67 -0.85
CA GLY A 171 -10.23 -6.83 -0.05
C GLY A 171 -9.80 -6.72 1.43
N LEU A 172 -8.80 -5.89 1.76
CA LEU A 172 -8.43 -5.61 3.16
C LEU A 172 -9.55 -4.91 3.92
N LEU A 173 -10.29 -4.02 3.25
CA LEU A 173 -11.42 -3.30 3.84
C LEU A 173 -12.58 -4.27 4.12
N GLY A 174 -12.81 -5.22 3.21
CA GLY A 174 -13.81 -6.28 3.35
C GLY A 174 -13.51 -7.27 4.47
N LEU A 175 -12.25 -7.65 4.69
CA LEU A 175 -11.86 -8.57 5.78
C LEU A 175 -12.16 -8.00 7.18
N GLY A 176 -12.02 -6.68 7.36
CA GLY A 176 -12.44 -5.99 8.57
C GLY A 176 -13.95 -5.98 8.75
N GLN A 177 -14.70 -5.79 7.65
CA GLN A 177 -16.16 -5.86 7.67
C GLN A 177 -16.67 -7.28 7.92
N VAL A 178 -16.05 -8.34 7.38
CA VAL A 178 -16.43 -9.74 7.67
C VAL A 178 -16.18 -10.11 9.14
N ARG A 179 -15.16 -9.54 9.80
CA ARG A 179 -15.00 -9.70 11.26
C ARG A 179 -16.03 -8.91 12.08
N LEU A 180 -16.49 -7.77 11.57
CA LEU A 180 -17.58 -6.99 12.19
C LEU A 180 -18.97 -7.57 11.89
N ARG A 181 -19.12 -8.29 10.76
CA ARG A 181 -20.34 -9.00 10.34
C ARG A 181 -20.32 -10.48 10.76
N GLY A 182 -19.24 -10.91 11.38
CA GLY A 182 -19.00 -12.26 11.89
C GLY A 182 -19.62 -12.48 13.26
N ARG A 183 -20.94 -12.30 13.34
CA ARG A 183 -21.95 -13.14 14.02
C ARG A 183 -23.28 -12.38 13.91
N PRO A 184 -24.17 -12.65 12.92
CA PRO A 184 -25.58 -12.36 13.16
C PRO A 184 -25.91 -13.06 14.49
N GLY A 185 -26.40 -12.30 15.48
CA GLY A 185 -26.48 -12.73 16.87
C GLY A 185 -26.90 -14.19 16.99
N ALA A 186 -25.93 -15.08 17.17
CA ALA A 186 -26.28 -16.44 17.51
C ALA A 186 -26.67 -16.33 18.97
N GLY A 187 -27.97 -16.48 19.23
CA GLY A 187 -28.51 -16.62 20.58
C GLY A 187 -27.58 -17.51 21.41
N ARG A 188 -27.46 -17.19 22.68
CA ARG A 188 -26.55 -17.92 23.56
C ARG A 188 -27.25 -19.23 23.92
N TRP A 189 -27.09 -20.26 23.08
CA TRP A 189 -27.71 -21.55 23.32
C TRP A 189 -26.97 -22.27 24.45
N GLN A 190 -27.68 -22.65 25.50
CA GLN A 190 -27.15 -23.43 26.61
C GLN A 190 -27.89 -24.76 26.71
N ARG A 191 -27.14 -25.85 26.74
CA ARG A 191 -27.72 -27.18 26.95
C ARG A 191 -27.97 -27.38 28.44
N GLN A 192 -29.22 -27.63 28.82
CA GLN A 192 -29.61 -27.94 30.18
C GLN A 192 -30.23 -29.33 30.22
N GLY A 193 -29.43 -30.31 30.65
CA GLY A 193 -29.81 -31.73 30.60
C GLY A 193 -30.08 -32.19 29.17
N SER A 194 -31.31 -32.66 28.90
CA SER A 194 -31.76 -33.14 27.59
C SER A 194 -32.29 -32.04 26.64
N HIS A 195 -32.36 -30.79 27.09
CA HIS A 195 -32.95 -29.68 26.30
C HIS A 195 -31.91 -28.62 25.93
N ILE A 196 -32.15 -27.93 24.81
CA ILE A 196 -31.36 -26.78 24.37
C ILE A 196 -32.19 -25.53 24.65
N VAL A 197 -31.66 -24.63 25.48
CA VAL A 197 -32.28 -23.34 25.81
C VAL A 197 -31.63 -22.26 24.96
N VAL A 198 -32.44 -21.51 24.21
CA VAL A 198 -32.02 -20.31 23.50
C VAL A 198 -32.06 -19.16 24.50
N LEU A 199 -30.94 -18.46 24.68
CA LEU A 199 -30.97 -17.18 25.37
C LEU A 199 -30.88 -16.11 24.28
N ASP A 200 -32.02 -15.51 23.96
CA ASP A 200 -32.06 -14.28 23.17
C ASP A 200 -31.54 -13.12 24.03
N GLY A 201 -30.67 -12.30 23.45
CA GLY A 201 -30.16 -11.07 24.07
C GLY A 201 -30.92 -9.86 23.54
#